data_AF-A0AAU1KUV0-F1
#
_entry.id   AF-A0AAU1KUV0-F1
#
_cell.length_a   1.000
_cell.length_b   1.000
_cell.length_c   1.000
_cell.angle_alpha   90.00
_cell.angle_beta   90.00
_cell.angle_gamma   90.00
#
_symmetry.space_group_name_H-M   'P 1'
#
loop_
_entity.id
_entity.type
_entity.pdbx_description
1 polymer ?
#
loop_
_entity_poly.entity_id
_entity_poly.type
_entity_poly.pdbx_seq_one_letter_code
_entity_poly.pdbx_strand_id
1 'polypeptide(L)'
;MPEQPLADGFTGAVPRQLPGPGVDPAAARAAMVARLEEEGALHPGPVREALLAIPREVLMPQGYVRRTELDEVPVQWQLLDWSVPADRAEFLDVLHCGESVLIQHDGEPVLGREAGVRRTAGTMTSLSSGMFMTAVLMEKLGLRPGLRVADVGTGATVTCAIASRICGDRNVVSLDRDPYVTEAARHHLAALGLHPTLVTGDGEALWLALAPFDRIFASYSLARVPAPWLEQLAPGGTALLHLTTGSPSWPGLAVVSKDSAGRTAGELRPVRYGHRAGHGLDWLFLKKPFRDRIEARDGGTVSHSRQAPPPDTARGFWLALNFLHTGLVRKGGTDDLVIGAPACGSWVTARPDSTGGWEVTSAGPRDIWEEIQHTAARWQAAGCPTTYRLHFECDGQQRLGAGSGRDELAWTLPTADTTAPTSQEAR
;
A
#
# COMPACT_ATOMS: atom_id res chain seq x y z
N MET A 1 -17.64 7.41 -16.53
CA MET A 1 -16.63 7.25 -17.59
C MET A 1 -16.19 5.80 -17.63
N PRO A 2 -15.83 5.22 -18.79
CA PRO A 2 -15.26 3.88 -18.79
C PRO A 2 -13.89 3.95 -18.10
N GLU A 3 -13.80 3.31 -16.94
CA GLU A 3 -12.61 3.24 -16.10
C GLU A 3 -11.57 2.33 -16.76
N GLN A 4 -10.37 2.86 -17.02
CA GLN A 4 -9.27 2.05 -17.54
C GLN A 4 -8.65 1.18 -16.43
N PRO A 5 -8.25 -0.07 -16.73
CA PRO A 5 -7.56 -0.92 -15.78
C PRO A 5 -6.11 -0.45 -15.61
N LEU A 6 -5.76 0.09 -14.44
CA LEU A 6 -4.37 0.22 -14.02
C LEU A 6 -3.91 -1.16 -13.51
N ALA A 7 -3.10 -1.81 -14.34
CA ALA A 7 -2.41 -3.05 -14.04
C ALA A 7 -1.51 -2.91 -12.80
N ASP A 8 -1.29 -4.05 -12.14
CA ASP A 8 -0.26 -4.33 -11.13
C ASP A 8 0.66 -3.15 -10.81
N GLY A 9 0.49 -2.57 -9.62
CA GLY A 9 1.32 -1.49 -9.12
C GLY A 9 2.78 -1.91 -8.95
N PHE A 10 3.51 -1.95 -10.06
CA PHE A 10 4.97 -1.96 -10.17
C PHE A 10 5.34 -1.45 -11.56
N THR A 11 5.34 -0.12 -11.71
CA THR A 11 6.09 0.60 -12.76
C THR A 11 6.06 -0.09 -14.12
N GLY A 12 4.88 -0.15 -14.74
CA GLY A 12 4.77 -0.47 -16.16
C GLY A 12 5.58 0.54 -16.95
N ALA A 13 6.49 0.04 -17.78
CA ALA A 13 7.20 0.84 -18.77
C ALA A 13 6.20 1.28 -19.84
N VAL A 14 5.34 2.24 -19.52
CA VAL A 14 4.58 2.94 -20.55
C VAL A 14 5.55 3.91 -21.21
N PRO A 15 5.72 3.89 -22.54
CA PRO A 15 6.44 4.94 -23.25
C PRO A 15 5.76 6.27 -22.96
N ARG A 16 6.38 7.10 -22.11
CA ARG A 16 5.81 8.39 -21.75
C ARG A 16 6.20 9.41 -22.79
N GLN A 17 5.22 10.14 -23.33
CA GLN A 17 5.51 11.36 -24.07
C GLN A 17 6.10 12.36 -23.07
N LEU A 18 7.43 12.48 -23.11
CA LEU A 18 8.14 13.44 -22.27
C LEU A 18 7.64 14.85 -22.61
N PRO A 19 7.31 15.67 -21.60
CA PRO A 19 7.02 17.06 -21.87
C PRO A 19 8.25 17.73 -22.51
N GLY A 20 8.02 18.72 -23.37
CA GLY A 20 9.10 19.46 -24.04
C GLY A 20 10.03 20.16 -23.04
N PRO A 21 11.24 20.57 -23.47
CA PRO A 21 12.19 21.26 -22.59
C PRO A 21 11.58 22.55 -22.01
N GLY A 22 11.83 22.82 -20.72
CA GLY A 22 11.40 24.06 -20.05
C GLY A 22 10.15 23.97 -19.16
N VAL A 23 9.79 22.79 -18.67
CA VAL A 23 8.64 22.62 -17.75
C VAL A 23 8.89 23.34 -16.42
N ASP A 24 7.99 24.26 -16.07
CA ASP A 24 7.95 24.89 -14.75
C ASP A 24 7.51 23.85 -13.69
N PRO A 25 8.34 23.56 -12.67
CA PRO A 25 7.98 22.64 -11.59
C PRO A 25 6.70 23.03 -10.86
N ALA A 26 6.45 24.34 -10.69
CA ALA A 26 5.24 24.82 -10.04
C ALA A 26 3.99 24.52 -10.88
N ALA A 27 4.05 24.73 -12.20
CA ALA A 27 2.99 24.37 -13.11
C ALA A 27 2.74 22.84 -13.14
N ALA A 28 3.79 22.02 -13.18
CA ALA A 28 3.65 20.55 -13.14
C ALA A 28 2.95 20.06 -11.86
N ARG A 29 3.32 20.65 -10.72
CA ARG A 29 2.69 20.37 -9.42
C ARG A 29 1.24 20.83 -9.36
N ALA A 30 0.94 22.02 -9.87
CA ALA A 30 -0.43 22.52 -9.95
C ALA A 30 -1.31 21.63 -10.85
N ALA A 31 -0.78 21.16 -11.98
CA ALA A 31 -1.48 20.24 -12.87
C ALA A 31 -1.74 18.88 -12.21
N MET A 32 -0.79 18.36 -11.41
CA MET A 32 -1.01 17.16 -10.60
C MET A 32 -2.15 17.37 -9.60
N VAL A 33 -2.13 18.49 -8.86
CA VAL A 33 -3.19 18.81 -7.89
C VAL A 33 -4.56 18.91 -8.58
N ALA A 34 -4.64 19.59 -9.73
CA ALA A 34 -5.88 19.70 -10.49
C ALA A 34 -6.42 18.32 -10.92
N ARG A 35 -5.55 17.42 -11.41
CA ARG A 35 -5.96 16.04 -11.72
C ARG A 35 -6.52 15.30 -10.50
N LEU A 36 -5.87 15.45 -9.34
CA LEU A 36 -6.35 14.83 -8.10
C LEU A 36 -7.73 15.36 -7.67
N GLU A 37 -8.01 16.64 -7.92
CA GLU A 37 -9.32 17.25 -7.68
C GLU A 37 -10.37 16.73 -8.68
N GLU A 38 -10.04 16.65 -9.96
CA GLU A 38 -10.92 16.10 -11.02
C GLU A 38 -11.28 14.63 -10.78
N GLU A 39 -10.33 13.84 -10.28
CA GLU A 39 -10.51 12.44 -9.92
C GLU A 39 -11.22 12.24 -8.57
N GLY A 40 -11.51 13.32 -7.83
CA GLY A 40 -12.17 13.29 -6.52
C GLY A 40 -11.30 12.75 -5.38
N ALA A 41 -9.98 12.67 -5.56
CA ALA A 41 -9.03 12.25 -4.53
C ALA A 41 -8.61 13.37 -3.57
N LEU A 42 -8.87 14.62 -3.94
CA LEU A 42 -8.45 15.79 -3.20
C LEU A 42 -9.53 16.87 -3.25
N HIS A 43 -9.75 17.53 -2.12
CA HIS A 43 -10.72 18.60 -1.96
C HIS A 43 -10.05 19.89 -1.50
N PRO A 44 -10.69 21.07 -1.67
CA PRO A 44 -10.21 22.31 -1.10
C PRO A 44 -10.00 22.20 0.42
N GLY A 45 -8.76 22.43 0.88
CA GLY A 45 -8.41 22.29 2.29
C GLY A 45 -6.89 22.22 2.54
N PRO A 46 -6.48 21.96 3.80
CA PRO A 46 -5.07 22.00 4.20
C PRO A 46 -4.16 21.04 3.44
N VAL A 47 -4.66 19.86 3.06
CA VAL A 47 -3.90 18.87 2.29
C VAL A 47 -3.60 19.40 0.88
N ARG A 48 -4.59 19.98 0.22
CA ARG A 48 -4.42 20.61 -1.10
C ARG A 48 -3.40 21.73 -1.06
N GLU A 49 -3.50 22.63 -0.09
CA GLU A 49 -2.56 23.75 0.05
C GLU A 49 -1.14 23.25 0.35
N ALA A 50 -1.00 22.22 1.18
CA ALA A 50 0.29 21.59 1.41
C ALA A 50 0.87 21.00 0.12
N LEU A 51 0.08 20.26 -0.66
CA LEU A 51 0.52 19.68 -1.94
C LEU A 51 0.93 20.73 -2.96
N LEU A 52 0.24 21.86 -3.04
CA LEU A 52 0.61 22.98 -3.92
C LEU A 52 1.91 23.68 -3.46
N ALA A 53 2.20 23.66 -2.17
CA ALA A 53 3.36 24.34 -1.61
C ALA A 53 4.63 23.48 -1.54
N ILE A 54 4.55 22.15 -1.64
CA ILE A 54 5.69 21.24 -1.47
C ILE A 54 6.38 20.98 -2.83
N PRO A 55 7.58 21.53 -3.09
CA PRO A 55 8.34 21.18 -4.28
C PRO A 55 8.94 19.77 -4.11
N ARG A 56 8.38 18.78 -4.80
CA ARG A 56 8.77 17.37 -4.65
C ARG A 56 10.15 17.08 -5.21
N GLU A 57 10.60 17.85 -6.19
CA GLU A 57 11.95 17.84 -6.73
C GLU A 57 13.02 18.28 -5.72
N VAL A 58 12.63 19.00 -4.66
CA VAL A 58 13.52 19.34 -3.54
C VAL A 58 13.46 18.27 -2.45
N LEU A 59 12.27 17.71 -2.17
CA LEU A 59 12.13 16.61 -1.20
C LEU A 59 12.77 15.31 -1.66
N MET A 60 12.78 15.08 -2.97
CA MET A 60 13.23 13.85 -3.61
C MET A 60 14.05 14.26 -4.84
N PRO A 61 15.30 14.73 -4.64
CA PRO A 61 16.12 15.24 -5.73
C PRO A 61 16.59 14.13 -6.69
N GLN A 62 16.43 12.87 -6.30
CA GLN A 62 16.76 11.70 -7.12
C GLN A 62 15.69 10.63 -7.00
N GLY A 63 15.48 9.87 -8.08
CA GLY A 63 14.54 8.75 -8.11
C GLY A 63 14.81 7.78 -9.24
N TYR A 64 14.48 6.51 -9.04
CA TYR A 64 14.68 5.45 -10.02
C TYR A 64 13.52 5.34 -10.99
N VAL A 65 13.86 5.19 -12.27
CA VAL A 65 12.92 4.82 -13.34
C VAL A 65 13.29 3.49 -13.96
N ARG A 66 12.28 2.71 -14.32
CA ARG A 66 12.45 1.43 -15.01
C ARG A 66 12.72 1.69 -16.49
N ARG A 67 13.72 1.02 -17.06
CA ARG A 67 14.11 1.13 -18.47
C ARG A 67 13.81 -0.11 -19.31
N THR A 68 13.44 -1.21 -18.68
CA THR A 68 13.06 -2.47 -19.33
C THR A 68 11.55 -2.65 -19.38
N GLU A 69 11.05 -3.64 -20.14
CA GLU A 69 9.64 -4.07 -20.15
C GLU A 69 9.28 -4.92 -18.92
N LEU A 70 8.02 -4.93 -18.46
CA LEU A 70 7.61 -5.46 -17.12
C LEU A 70 8.14 -6.87 -16.80
N ASP A 71 8.25 -7.71 -17.81
CA ASP A 71 8.70 -9.10 -17.74
C ASP A 71 10.15 -9.32 -18.20
N GLU A 72 10.83 -8.29 -18.68
CA GLU A 72 12.23 -8.36 -19.11
C GLU A 72 13.19 -8.45 -17.91
N VAL A 73 14.14 -9.39 -18.02
CA VAL A 73 15.16 -9.72 -17.02
C VAL A 73 16.54 -9.72 -17.67
N PRO A 74 17.57 -9.07 -17.09
CA PRO A 74 17.54 -8.36 -15.81
C PRO A 74 16.79 -7.02 -15.93
N VAL A 75 16.05 -6.65 -14.87
CA VAL A 75 15.40 -5.35 -14.79
C VAL A 75 16.45 -4.26 -14.77
N GLN A 76 16.35 -3.25 -15.63
CA GLN A 76 17.25 -2.10 -15.60
C GLN A 76 16.55 -0.90 -14.98
N TRP A 77 17.16 -0.36 -13.93
CA TRP A 77 16.79 0.89 -13.29
C TRP A 77 17.81 1.96 -13.63
N GLN A 78 17.35 3.18 -13.92
CA GLN A 78 18.20 4.36 -14.05
C GLN A 78 17.85 5.35 -12.94
N LEU A 79 18.87 5.87 -12.25
CA LEU A 79 18.70 6.96 -11.31
C LEU A 79 18.63 8.30 -12.08
N LEU A 80 17.49 8.97 -12.00
CA LEU A 80 17.35 10.35 -12.45
C LEU A 80 17.74 11.31 -11.33
N ASP A 81 18.32 12.46 -11.70
CA ASP A 81 18.78 13.48 -10.76
C ASP A 81 18.34 14.88 -11.17
N TRP A 82 17.64 15.58 -10.27
CA TRP A 82 17.14 16.94 -10.49
C TRP A 82 18.24 17.97 -10.79
N SER A 83 19.46 17.75 -10.26
CA SER A 83 20.60 18.61 -10.50
C SER A 83 21.09 18.54 -11.95
N VAL A 84 20.80 17.44 -12.67
CA VAL A 84 21.16 17.23 -14.07
C VAL A 84 20.08 17.83 -14.99
N PRO A 85 20.38 18.90 -15.76
CA PRO A 85 19.37 19.56 -16.58
C PRO A 85 18.67 18.65 -17.60
N ALA A 86 19.36 17.64 -18.11
CA ALA A 86 18.82 16.68 -19.07
C ALA A 86 17.74 15.76 -18.47
N ASP A 87 17.80 15.50 -17.16
CA ASP A 87 16.85 14.59 -16.48
C ASP A 87 15.56 15.31 -16.08
N ARG A 88 15.57 16.65 -15.97
CA ARG A 88 14.51 17.43 -15.31
C ARG A 88 13.12 17.21 -15.89
N ALA A 89 12.98 17.19 -17.21
CA ALA A 89 11.68 17.06 -17.86
C ALA A 89 11.05 15.69 -17.57
N GLU A 90 11.84 14.63 -17.70
CA GLU A 90 11.40 13.27 -17.34
C GLU A 90 11.16 13.15 -15.84
N PHE A 91 12.03 13.70 -15.02
CA PHE A 91 11.91 13.56 -13.58
C PHE A 91 10.67 14.28 -13.04
N LEU A 92 10.32 15.46 -13.57
CA LEU A 92 9.05 16.12 -13.24
C LEU A 92 7.84 15.28 -13.61
N ASP A 93 7.87 14.61 -14.76
CA ASP A 93 6.81 13.68 -15.12
C ASP A 93 6.74 12.51 -14.13
N VAL A 94 7.87 11.87 -13.81
CA VAL A 94 7.94 10.79 -12.80
C VAL A 94 7.41 11.21 -11.45
N LEU A 95 7.76 12.42 -11.00
CA LEU A 95 7.24 12.96 -9.76
C LEU A 95 5.72 13.11 -9.86
N HIS A 96 5.17 13.64 -10.95
CA HIS A 96 3.78 14.11 -10.99
C HIS A 96 2.79 13.19 -11.73
N CYS A 97 3.23 12.09 -12.35
CA CYS A 97 2.38 11.24 -13.21
C CYS A 97 1.34 10.40 -12.47
N GLY A 98 1.37 10.38 -11.12
CA GLY A 98 0.41 9.66 -10.28
C GLY A 98 0.91 8.30 -9.80
N GLU A 99 1.94 7.76 -10.44
CA GLU A 99 2.61 6.51 -10.04
C GLU A 99 3.52 6.69 -8.82
N SER A 100 3.93 5.56 -8.23
CA SER A 100 4.91 5.56 -7.14
C SER A 100 6.32 5.85 -7.68
N VAL A 101 7.09 6.65 -6.94
CA VAL A 101 8.47 6.99 -7.29
C VAL A 101 9.42 6.16 -6.44
N LEU A 102 10.28 5.38 -7.06
CA LEU A 102 11.24 4.54 -6.35
C LEU A 102 12.44 5.37 -5.88
N ILE A 103 12.81 5.25 -4.62
CA ILE A 103 13.80 6.14 -4.00
C ILE A 103 15.10 5.41 -3.64
N GLN A 104 15.06 4.12 -3.29
CA GLN A 104 16.22 3.45 -2.71
C GLN A 104 16.22 1.92 -2.94
N HIS A 105 17.40 1.37 -3.24
CA HIS A 105 17.67 -0.07 -3.11
C HIS A 105 18.11 -0.43 -1.68
N ASP A 106 17.89 -1.68 -1.28
CA ASP A 106 18.34 -2.18 0.03
C ASP A 106 19.84 -1.92 0.27
N GLY A 107 20.16 -1.35 1.43
CA GLY A 107 21.53 -1.00 1.83
C GLY A 107 22.18 0.18 1.07
N GLU A 108 21.48 0.82 0.14
CA GLU A 108 22.02 1.95 -0.63
C GLU A 108 21.88 3.27 0.16
N PRO A 109 22.94 4.08 0.32
CA PRO A 109 22.80 5.44 0.83
C PRO A 109 21.88 6.29 -0.06
N VAL A 110 20.91 7.00 0.53
CA VAL A 110 20.03 7.90 -0.23
C VAL A 110 20.76 9.17 -0.67
N LEU A 111 21.70 9.65 0.14
CA LEU A 111 22.54 10.83 -0.14
C LEU A 111 23.83 10.44 -0.86
N GLY A 112 24.36 11.36 -1.67
CA GLY A 112 25.68 11.22 -2.29
C GLY A 112 25.75 10.24 -3.45
N ARG A 113 24.61 9.82 -4.00
CA ARG A 113 24.57 8.93 -5.18
C ARG A 113 24.91 9.70 -6.44
N GLU A 114 25.64 9.06 -7.34
CA GLU A 114 25.99 9.62 -8.65
C GLU A 114 24.82 9.52 -9.62
N ALA A 115 24.57 10.60 -10.37
CA ALA A 115 23.52 10.64 -11.38
C ALA A 115 23.79 9.66 -12.54
N GLY A 116 22.72 9.14 -13.17
CA GLY A 116 22.82 8.26 -14.33
C GLY A 116 23.29 6.83 -14.02
N VAL A 117 23.56 6.50 -12.76
CA VAL A 117 23.85 5.13 -12.32
C VAL A 117 22.72 4.20 -12.76
N ARG A 118 23.10 3.16 -13.52
CA ARG A 118 22.20 2.09 -13.92
C ARG A 118 22.38 0.91 -12.99
N ARG A 119 21.27 0.36 -12.51
CA ARG A 119 21.26 -0.85 -11.67
C ARG A 119 20.46 -1.94 -12.34
N THR A 120 21.03 -3.15 -12.33
CA THR A 120 20.43 -4.36 -12.90
C THR A 120 19.89 -5.32 -11.84
N ALA A 121 20.13 -5.02 -10.55
CA ALA A 121 19.81 -5.87 -9.42
C ALA A 121 19.59 -5.05 -8.13
N GLY A 122 19.01 -5.70 -7.12
CA GLY A 122 18.76 -5.13 -5.79
C GLY A 122 17.27 -4.90 -5.51
N THR A 123 16.85 -5.15 -4.29
CA THR A 123 15.46 -4.99 -3.85
C THR A 123 15.13 -3.53 -3.59
N MET A 124 13.99 -3.04 -4.07
CA MET A 124 13.44 -1.74 -3.69
C MET A 124 12.92 -1.76 -2.27
N THR A 125 13.48 -0.90 -1.42
CA THR A 125 13.13 -0.80 0.01
C THR A 125 12.42 0.49 0.37
N SER A 126 12.61 1.58 -0.40
CA SER A 126 11.94 2.86 -0.16
C SER A 126 11.35 3.45 -1.45
N LEU A 127 10.14 4.00 -1.33
CA LEU A 127 9.41 4.65 -2.41
C LEU A 127 8.54 5.81 -1.88
N SER A 128 8.18 6.73 -2.77
CA SER A 128 7.05 7.65 -2.60
C SER A 128 5.81 7.00 -3.16
N SER A 129 4.79 6.79 -2.31
CA SER A 129 3.47 6.34 -2.76
C SER A 129 2.88 7.27 -3.82
N GLY A 130 2.12 6.69 -4.75
CA GLY A 130 1.37 7.44 -5.76
C GLY A 130 0.46 8.51 -5.14
N MET A 131 0.37 9.66 -5.79
CA MET A 131 -0.21 10.86 -5.15
C MET A 131 -1.73 10.79 -4.96
N PHE A 132 -2.44 9.99 -5.76
CA PHE A 132 -3.86 9.70 -5.54
C PHE A 132 -4.09 9.13 -4.14
N MET A 133 -3.37 8.04 -3.82
CA MET A 133 -3.49 7.38 -2.53
C MET A 133 -3.01 8.29 -1.40
N THR A 134 -1.88 8.99 -1.59
CA THR A 134 -1.34 9.92 -0.61
C THR A 134 -2.35 11.03 -0.27
N ALA A 135 -2.99 11.65 -1.27
CA ALA A 135 -4.01 12.67 -1.05
C ALA A 135 -5.20 12.13 -0.25
N VAL A 136 -5.80 11.02 -0.70
CA VAL A 136 -6.95 10.39 -0.03
C VAL A 136 -6.65 10.04 1.42
N LEU A 137 -5.48 9.45 1.70
CA LEU A 137 -5.12 9.05 3.06
C LEU A 137 -4.82 10.25 3.97
N MET A 138 -4.17 11.29 3.46
CA MET A 138 -3.90 12.51 4.23
C MET A 138 -5.18 13.29 4.55
N GLU A 139 -6.15 13.35 3.63
CA GLU A 139 -7.48 13.90 3.92
C GLU A 139 -8.21 13.08 4.98
N LYS A 140 -8.18 11.75 4.83
CA LYS A 140 -8.81 10.83 5.77
C LYS A 140 -8.19 10.88 7.16
N LEU A 141 -6.89 11.15 7.26
CA LEU A 141 -6.19 11.34 8.53
C LEU A 141 -6.67 12.62 9.25
N GLY A 142 -7.27 13.58 8.54
CA GLY A 142 -7.90 14.75 9.16
C GLY A 142 -6.92 15.61 9.94
N LEU A 143 -5.77 15.91 9.33
CA LEU A 143 -4.72 16.75 9.88
C LEU A 143 -5.21 18.18 10.12
N ARG A 144 -4.79 18.78 11.24
CA ARG A 144 -5.14 20.14 11.65
C ARG A 144 -3.96 20.82 12.35
N PRO A 145 -3.88 22.16 12.35
CA PRO A 145 -2.87 22.89 13.11
C PRO A 145 -2.81 22.45 14.57
N GLY A 146 -1.60 22.22 15.08
CA GLY A 146 -1.35 21.86 16.48
C GLY A 146 -1.47 20.38 16.83
N LEU A 147 -1.96 19.51 15.94
CA LEU A 147 -2.02 18.07 16.20
C LEU A 147 -0.62 17.45 16.24
N ARG A 148 -0.39 16.53 17.19
CA ARG A 148 0.82 15.70 17.26
C ARG A 148 0.67 14.50 16.33
N VAL A 149 1.62 14.33 15.42
CA VAL A 149 1.55 13.31 14.36
C VAL A 149 2.76 12.39 14.42
N ALA A 150 2.52 11.07 14.42
CA ALA A 150 3.51 10.06 14.13
C ALA A 150 3.35 9.61 12.67
N ASP A 151 4.37 9.87 11.85
CA ASP A 151 4.52 9.38 10.48
C ASP A 151 5.49 8.18 10.48
N VAL A 152 4.97 6.98 10.27
CA VAL A 152 5.70 5.73 10.41
C VAL A 152 6.06 5.19 9.02
N GLY A 153 7.35 5.13 8.72
CA GLY A 153 7.90 4.93 7.39
C GLY A 153 8.16 6.28 6.71
N THR A 154 9.20 6.99 7.15
CA THR A 154 9.62 8.28 6.60
C THR A 154 9.76 8.24 5.09
N GLY A 155 10.35 7.16 4.55
CA GLY A 155 10.47 6.92 3.12
C GLY A 155 10.94 8.15 2.35
N ALA A 156 10.12 8.62 1.42
CA ALA A 156 10.42 9.77 0.57
C ALA A 156 10.07 11.15 1.17
N THR A 157 9.70 11.20 2.45
CA THR A 157 9.33 12.40 3.26
C THR A 157 8.06 13.15 2.87
N VAL A 158 7.34 12.74 1.82
CA VAL A 158 6.15 13.45 1.33
C VAL A 158 5.07 13.58 2.41
N THR A 159 4.76 12.49 3.11
CA THR A 159 3.73 12.46 4.17
C THR A 159 4.15 13.29 5.38
N CYS A 160 5.41 13.15 5.82
CA CYS A 160 6.02 13.98 6.86
C CYS A 160 5.97 15.48 6.51
N ALA A 161 6.27 15.86 5.27
CA ALA A 161 6.25 17.26 4.82
C ALA A 161 4.82 17.82 4.81
N ILE A 162 3.84 17.05 4.34
CA ILE A 162 2.41 17.42 4.40
C ILE A 162 1.97 17.64 5.85
N ALA A 163 2.26 16.69 6.73
CA ALA A 163 1.93 16.80 8.15
C ALA A 163 2.63 18.00 8.81
N SER A 164 3.90 18.25 8.48
CA SER A 164 4.68 19.35 9.05
C SER A 164 4.13 20.72 8.65
N ARG A 165 3.71 20.85 7.38
CA ARG A 165 3.08 22.07 6.85
C ARG A 165 1.73 22.36 7.51
N ILE A 166 0.93 21.34 7.77
CA ILE A 166 -0.44 21.49 8.30
C ILE A 166 -0.44 21.62 9.83
N CYS A 167 0.29 20.74 10.52
CA CYS A 167 0.25 20.61 11.97
C CYS A 167 1.30 21.45 12.69
N GLY A 168 2.33 21.92 11.96
CA GLY A 168 3.56 22.48 12.50
C GLY A 168 4.62 21.39 12.63
N ASP A 169 5.81 21.64 12.08
CA ASP A 169 6.91 20.67 12.01
C ASP A 169 7.33 20.12 13.38
N ARG A 170 7.35 20.97 14.41
CA ARG A 170 7.66 20.57 15.80
C ARG A 170 6.65 19.60 16.41
N ASN A 171 5.47 19.46 15.83
CA ASN A 171 4.45 18.50 16.25
C ASN A 171 4.53 17.16 15.51
N VAL A 172 5.46 17.03 14.55
CA VAL A 172 5.61 15.82 13.74
C VAL A 172 6.83 15.03 14.19
N VAL A 173 6.62 13.74 14.38
CA VAL A 173 7.67 12.72 14.55
C VAL A 173 7.57 11.79 13.35
N SER A 174 8.64 11.67 12.57
CA SER A 174 8.72 10.70 11.48
C SER A 174 9.80 9.66 11.78
N LEU A 175 9.44 8.39 11.60
CA LEU A 175 10.24 7.24 11.98
C LEU A 175 10.53 6.37 10.78
N ASP A 176 11.77 5.91 10.65
CA ASP A 176 12.15 4.89 9.67
C ASP A 176 13.20 3.94 10.27
N ARG A 177 13.21 2.69 9.82
CA ARG A 177 14.21 1.70 10.26
C ARG A 177 15.57 1.95 9.63
N ASP A 178 15.60 2.56 8.45
CA ASP A 178 16.83 2.74 7.69
C ASP A 178 17.49 4.09 8.06
N PRO A 179 18.71 4.07 8.63
CA PRO A 179 19.44 5.30 8.94
C PRO A 179 19.69 6.17 7.71
N TYR A 180 19.90 5.58 6.53
CA TYR A 180 20.12 6.33 5.29
C TYR A 180 18.88 7.14 4.89
N VAL A 181 17.68 6.59 5.12
CA VAL A 181 16.41 7.29 4.87
C VAL A 181 16.22 8.44 5.86
N THR A 182 16.40 8.18 7.15
CA THR A 182 16.22 9.23 8.17
C THR A 182 17.24 10.36 8.05
N GLU A 183 18.48 10.06 7.66
CA GLU A 183 19.49 11.08 7.41
C GLU A 183 19.12 11.91 6.18
N ALA A 184 18.79 11.28 5.05
CA ALA A 184 18.35 12.02 3.86
C ALA A 184 17.12 12.91 4.14
N ALA A 185 16.17 12.40 4.92
CA ALA A 185 14.99 13.15 5.32
C ALA A 185 15.35 14.45 6.05
N ARG A 186 16.38 14.42 6.90
CA ARG A 186 16.86 15.61 7.63
C ARG A 186 17.33 16.69 6.69
N HIS A 187 18.08 16.33 5.64
CA HIS A 187 18.58 17.28 4.64
C HIS A 187 17.44 17.81 3.77
N HIS A 188 16.60 16.93 3.23
CA HIS A 188 15.54 17.30 2.30
C HIS A 188 14.45 18.15 2.95
N LEU A 189 14.04 17.83 4.18
CA LEU A 189 13.06 18.63 4.92
C LEU A 189 13.65 19.99 5.36
N ALA A 190 14.92 20.03 5.78
CA ALA A 190 15.59 21.28 6.14
C ALA A 190 15.73 22.23 4.94
N ALA A 191 15.91 21.69 3.72
CA ALA A 191 15.90 22.50 2.49
C ALA A 191 14.55 23.21 2.25
N LEU A 192 13.46 22.73 2.87
CA LEU A 192 12.15 23.39 2.87
C LEU A 192 11.88 24.23 4.14
N GLY A 193 12.87 24.38 5.02
CA GLY A 193 12.72 25.02 6.33
C GLY A 193 11.88 24.22 7.33
N LEU A 194 11.70 22.91 7.11
CA LEU A 194 10.95 22.02 7.99
C LEU A 194 11.92 21.22 8.87
N HIS A 195 11.69 21.22 10.18
CA HIS A 195 12.53 20.54 11.15
C HIS A 195 11.72 19.65 12.12
N PRO A 196 11.00 18.63 11.59
CA PRO A 196 10.33 17.66 12.43
C PRO A 196 11.33 16.77 13.18
N THR A 197 10.83 16.03 14.17
CA THR A 197 11.67 15.05 14.86
C THR A 197 11.81 13.81 13.98
N LEU A 198 13.05 13.45 13.64
CA LEU A 198 13.37 12.28 12.82
C LEU A 198 14.04 11.23 13.70
N VAL A 199 13.50 10.02 13.70
CA VAL A 199 13.95 8.90 14.55
C VAL A 199 14.28 7.70 13.68
N THR A 200 15.52 7.19 13.81
CA THR A 200 15.88 5.88 13.27
C THR A 200 15.48 4.81 14.26
N GLY A 201 14.59 3.89 13.88
CA GLY A 201 14.14 2.82 14.77
C GLY A 201 12.96 2.03 14.26
N ASP A 202 12.44 1.15 15.11
CA ASP A 202 11.27 0.33 14.81
C ASP A 202 9.98 1.15 14.91
N GLY A 203 9.28 1.27 13.78
CA GLY A 203 8.01 1.98 13.69
C GLY A 203 6.85 1.30 14.43
N GLU A 204 6.92 -0.01 14.68
CA GLU A 204 5.88 -0.74 15.44
C GLU A 204 5.93 -0.43 16.94
N ALA A 205 7.15 -0.21 17.47
CA ALA A 205 7.36 0.23 18.85
C ALA A 205 6.96 1.70 19.09
N LEU A 206 6.92 2.51 18.03
CA LEU A 206 6.84 3.98 18.08
C LEU A 206 7.90 4.56 19.03
N TRP A 207 7.64 5.76 19.55
CA TRP A 207 8.57 6.49 20.39
C TRP A 207 7.85 7.07 21.61
N LEU A 208 7.78 6.26 22.67
CA LEU A 208 7.08 6.55 23.93
C LEU A 208 7.39 7.95 24.48
N ALA A 209 8.63 8.41 24.38
CA ALA A 209 9.05 9.71 24.92
C ALA A 209 8.37 10.92 24.25
N LEU A 210 7.74 10.72 23.08
CA LEU A 210 7.05 11.77 22.32
C LEU A 210 5.54 11.50 22.18
N ALA A 211 5.03 10.47 22.85
CA ALA A 211 3.60 10.23 23.02
C ALA A 211 2.96 11.26 23.97
N PRO A 212 1.62 11.43 23.96
CA PRO A 212 0.67 10.78 23.06
C PRO A 212 0.59 11.47 21.68
N PHE A 213 0.10 10.75 20.68
CA PHE A 213 -0.11 11.24 19.32
C PHE A 213 -1.60 11.39 18.99
N ASP A 214 -1.99 12.53 18.41
CA ASP A 214 -3.33 12.73 17.89
C ASP A 214 -3.57 11.93 16.61
N ARG A 215 -2.52 11.75 15.81
CA ARG A 215 -2.56 11.00 14.56
C ARG A 215 -1.36 10.06 14.47
N ILE A 216 -1.61 8.82 14.05
CA ILE A 216 -0.57 7.85 13.71
C ILE A 216 -0.86 7.37 12.30
N PHE A 217 0.14 7.40 11.41
CA PHE A 217 -0.01 6.97 10.03
C PHE A 217 1.15 6.08 9.62
N ALA A 218 0.90 4.95 8.94
CA ALA A 218 1.95 4.17 8.29
C ALA A 218 1.90 4.25 6.76
N SER A 219 3.06 4.52 6.18
CA SER A 219 3.35 4.43 4.75
C SER A 219 3.72 3.01 4.28
N TYR A 220 3.48 1.99 5.12
CA TYR A 220 3.62 0.56 4.82
C TYR A 220 2.47 -0.24 5.41
N SER A 221 2.31 -1.48 4.96
CA SER A 221 1.27 -2.42 5.41
C SER A 221 1.80 -3.35 6.50
N LEU A 222 0.96 -3.65 7.47
CA LEU A 222 1.26 -4.51 8.62
C LEU A 222 0.33 -5.73 8.67
N ALA A 223 0.69 -6.77 9.41
CA ALA A 223 -0.21 -7.92 9.61
C ALA A 223 -1.34 -7.62 10.59
N ARG A 224 -1.10 -6.67 11.50
CA ARG A 224 -2.01 -6.25 12.58
C ARG A 224 -1.67 -4.82 13.03
N VAL A 225 -2.51 -4.24 13.89
CA VAL A 225 -2.19 -2.95 14.52
C VAL A 225 -1.19 -3.19 15.66
N PRO A 226 -0.05 -2.51 15.75
CA PRO A 226 0.88 -2.71 16.86
C PRO A 226 0.25 -2.26 18.19
N ALA A 227 0.46 -3.04 19.26
CA ALA A 227 -0.05 -2.68 20.59
C ALA A 227 0.49 -1.32 21.10
N PRO A 228 1.79 -0.97 20.89
CA PRO A 228 2.32 0.33 21.28
C PRO A 228 1.58 1.51 20.63
N TRP A 229 1.01 1.32 19.44
CA TRP A 229 0.20 2.36 18.79
C TRP A 229 -1.08 2.62 19.55
N LEU A 230 -1.75 1.57 20.02
CA LEU A 230 -2.95 1.68 20.82
C LEU A 230 -2.66 2.39 22.14
N GLU A 231 -1.52 2.12 22.78
CA GLU A 231 -1.11 2.75 24.01
C GLU A 231 -0.79 4.24 23.81
N GLN A 232 -0.01 4.56 22.78
CA GLN A 232 0.50 5.91 22.51
C GLN A 232 -0.48 6.83 21.77
N LEU A 233 -1.62 6.31 21.31
CA LEU A 233 -2.68 7.14 20.71
C LEU A 233 -3.34 8.02 21.79
N ALA A 234 -3.48 9.32 21.52
CA ALA A 234 -4.17 10.25 22.42
C ALA A 234 -5.67 9.90 22.53
N PRO A 235 -6.34 10.25 23.64
CA PRO A 235 -7.80 10.30 23.67
C PRO A 235 -8.34 11.22 22.56
N GLY A 236 -9.28 10.74 21.74
CA GLY A 236 -9.72 11.41 20.51
C GLY A 236 -8.81 11.21 19.30
N GLY A 237 -7.71 10.47 19.46
CA GLY A 237 -6.72 10.22 18.40
C GLY A 237 -7.20 9.21 17.36
N THR A 238 -6.56 9.23 16.20
CA THR A 238 -6.81 8.26 15.11
C THR A 238 -5.51 7.69 14.57
N ALA A 239 -5.44 6.36 14.43
CA ALA A 239 -4.40 5.67 13.69
C ALA A 239 -4.94 5.15 12.35
N LEU A 240 -4.14 5.29 11.29
CA LEU A 240 -4.48 4.90 9.93
C LEU A 240 -3.33 4.11 9.30
N LEU A 241 -3.59 2.87 8.90
CA LEU A 241 -2.59 1.95 8.37
C LEU A 241 -3.25 0.90 7.48
N HIS A 242 -2.48 0.34 6.56
CA HIS A 242 -2.95 -0.81 5.80
C HIS A 242 -2.64 -2.10 6.54
N LEU A 243 -3.59 -3.04 6.52
CA LEU A 243 -3.38 -4.42 6.93
C LEU A 243 -3.29 -5.33 5.72
N THR A 244 -2.35 -6.28 5.76
CA THR A 244 -2.08 -7.23 4.68
C THR A 244 -1.76 -8.62 5.21
N THR A 245 -1.98 -9.61 4.34
CA THR A 245 -1.56 -11.01 4.49
C THR A 245 -0.34 -11.33 3.61
N GLY A 246 0.30 -10.31 3.04
CA GLY A 246 1.33 -10.42 2.00
C GLY A 246 0.75 -10.39 0.57
N SER A 247 -0.56 -10.56 0.42
CA SER A 247 -1.23 -10.43 -0.89
C SER A 247 -1.36 -8.97 -1.34
N PRO A 248 -1.03 -8.64 -2.59
CA PRO A 248 -1.29 -7.31 -3.17
C PRO A 248 -2.76 -7.08 -3.53
N SER A 249 -3.57 -8.12 -3.63
CA SER A 249 -4.81 -8.07 -4.42
C SER A 249 -5.96 -7.36 -3.70
N TRP A 250 -6.03 -7.46 -2.38
CA TRP A 250 -7.19 -6.99 -1.61
C TRP A 250 -6.74 -6.32 -0.31
N PRO A 251 -6.15 -5.12 -0.40
CA PRO A 251 -5.67 -4.39 0.77
C PRO A 251 -6.82 -3.91 1.65
N GLY A 252 -6.62 -3.96 2.96
CA GLY A 252 -7.53 -3.39 3.96
C GLY A 252 -6.93 -2.15 4.61
N LEU A 253 -7.68 -1.06 4.69
CA LEU A 253 -7.30 0.14 5.43
C LEU A 253 -7.92 0.08 6.83
N ALA A 254 -7.08 -0.11 7.85
CA ALA A 254 -7.48 -0.04 9.24
C ALA A 254 -7.57 1.42 9.70
N VAL A 255 -8.71 1.75 10.30
CA VAL A 255 -9.01 3.05 10.90
C VAL A 255 -9.28 2.79 12.36
N VAL A 256 -8.35 3.18 13.22
CA VAL A 256 -8.43 2.95 14.66
C VAL A 256 -8.62 4.28 15.36
N SER A 257 -9.58 4.35 16.28
CA SER A 257 -9.83 5.54 17.10
C SER A 257 -9.79 5.19 18.57
N LYS A 258 -9.33 6.15 19.39
CA LYS A 258 -9.44 6.07 20.84
C LYS A 258 -10.42 7.13 21.31
N ASP A 259 -11.44 6.75 22.07
CA ASP A 259 -12.40 7.71 22.61
C ASP A 259 -11.84 8.47 23.83
N SER A 260 -12.60 9.45 24.34
CA SER A 260 -12.20 10.26 25.50
C SER A 260 -12.07 9.46 26.80
N ALA A 261 -12.68 8.27 26.88
CA ALA A 261 -12.56 7.35 28.01
C ALA A 261 -11.38 6.38 27.84
N GLY A 262 -10.61 6.50 26.76
CA GLY A 262 -9.44 5.66 26.48
C GLY A 262 -9.77 4.34 25.79
N ARG A 263 -11.03 4.07 25.41
CA ARG A 263 -11.42 2.84 24.73
C ARG A 263 -11.03 2.91 23.26
N THR A 264 -10.37 1.86 22.78
CA THR A 264 -9.96 1.73 21.38
C THR A 264 -10.97 0.91 20.60
N ALA A 265 -11.37 1.41 19.42
CA ALA A 265 -12.18 0.70 18.46
C ALA A 265 -11.60 0.90 17.07
N GLY A 266 -11.71 -0.10 16.20
CA GLY A 266 -11.25 0.01 14.83
C GLY A 266 -12.25 -0.49 13.81
N GLU A 267 -11.95 -0.19 12.56
CA GLU A 267 -12.66 -0.71 11.39
C GLU A 267 -11.65 -1.02 10.29
N LEU A 268 -11.81 -2.14 9.61
CA LEU A 268 -11.06 -2.49 8.41
C LEU A 268 -11.94 -2.29 7.19
N ARG A 269 -11.48 -1.40 6.29
CA ARG A 269 -12.20 -1.03 5.07
C ARG A 269 -11.47 -1.56 3.85
N PRO A 270 -12.15 -2.22 2.90
CA PRO A 270 -11.51 -2.60 1.66
C PRO A 270 -11.18 -1.36 0.84
N VAL A 271 -9.96 -1.31 0.32
CA VAL A 271 -9.48 -0.20 -0.51
C VAL A 271 -8.92 -0.73 -1.83
N ARG A 272 -8.86 0.13 -2.85
CA ARG A 272 -8.32 -0.25 -4.16
C ARG A 272 -6.81 -0.41 -4.13
N TYR A 273 -6.15 0.42 -3.32
CA TYR A 273 -4.71 0.52 -3.23
C TYR A 273 -4.30 0.38 -1.77
N GLY A 274 -3.14 -0.22 -1.56
CA GLY A 274 -2.52 -0.33 -0.25
C GLY A 274 -1.03 -0.08 -0.36
N HIS A 275 -0.40 0.21 0.78
CA HIS A 275 1.05 0.30 0.82
C HIS A 275 1.70 -1.08 0.66
N ARG A 276 2.99 -1.10 0.30
CA ARG A 276 3.78 -2.34 0.32
C ARG A 276 3.85 -2.92 1.73
N ALA A 277 4.10 -4.23 1.82
CA ALA A 277 4.40 -4.88 3.09
C ALA A 277 5.59 -4.19 3.79
N GLY A 278 5.45 -4.01 5.10
CA GLY A 278 6.54 -3.64 5.98
C GLY A 278 7.57 -4.76 6.11
N HIS A 279 8.63 -4.47 6.87
CA HIS A 279 9.68 -5.43 7.13
C HIS A 279 9.16 -6.72 7.79
N GLY A 280 9.70 -7.87 7.41
CA GLY A 280 9.31 -9.17 7.95
C GLY A 280 8.05 -9.78 7.29
N LEU A 281 7.41 -9.09 6.35
CA LEU A 281 6.27 -9.60 5.58
C LEU A 281 6.65 -9.78 4.11
N ASP A 282 6.58 -11.03 3.64
CA ASP A 282 6.85 -11.35 2.24
C ASP A 282 5.68 -10.92 1.35
N TRP A 283 6.01 -10.17 0.30
CA TRP A 283 5.02 -9.79 -0.71
C TRP A 283 4.86 -10.90 -1.75
N LEU A 284 3.62 -11.31 -1.98
CA LEU A 284 3.30 -12.40 -2.88
C LEU A 284 3.17 -11.90 -4.31
N PHE A 285 3.63 -12.72 -5.26
CA PHE A 285 3.53 -12.43 -6.69
C PHE A 285 3.24 -13.71 -7.48
N LEU A 286 2.41 -13.59 -8.51
CA LEU A 286 2.31 -14.60 -9.57
C LEU A 286 3.51 -14.42 -10.51
N LYS A 287 4.62 -15.14 -10.27
CA LYS A 287 5.81 -15.08 -11.13
C LYS A 287 5.47 -15.57 -12.55
N LYS A 288 6.22 -15.11 -13.57
CA LYS A 288 5.95 -15.44 -14.98
C LYS A 288 5.76 -16.94 -15.23
N PRO A 289 6.64 -17.86 -14.76
CA PRO A 289 6.43 -19.30 -14.99
C PRO A 289 5.10 -19.83 -14.43
N PHE A 290 4.66 -19.25 -13.30
CA PHE A 290 3.38 -19.63 -12.70
C PHE A 290 2.19 -19.06 -13.48
N ARG A 291 2.30 -17.83 -14.01
CA ARG A 291 1.30 -17.26 -14.91
C ARG A 291 1.18 -18.05 -16.21
N ASP A 292 2.31 -18.39 -16.82
CA ASP A 292 2.37 -19.18 -18.06
C ASP A 292 1.67 -20.54 -17.85
N ARG A 293 1.85 -21.17 -16.67
CA ARG A 293 1.18 -22.42 -16.29
C ARG A 293 -0.34 -22.27 -16.21
N ILE A 294 -0.82 -21.18 -15.59
CA ILE A 294 -2.26 -20.87 -15.49
C ILE A 294 -2.86 -20.63 -16.88
N GLU A 295 -2.17 -19.86 -17.72
CA GLU A 295 -2.59 -19.55 -19.09
C GLU A 295 -2.66 -20.79 -19.98
N ALA A 296 -1.69 -21.70 -19.84
CA ALA A 296 -1.69 -23.00 -20.51
C ALA A 296 -2.70 -24.00 -19.90
N ARG A 297 -3.35 -23.65 -18.79
CA ARG A 297 -4.24 -24.54 -18.00
C ARG A 297 -3.58 -25.85 -17.58
N ASP A 298 -2.27 -25.83 -17.34
CA ASP A 298 -1.47 -27.03 -17.12
C ASP A 298 -1.79 -27.72 -15.78
N GLY A 299 -2.14 -29.00 -15.85
CA GLY A 299 -2.63 -29.80 -14.73
C GLY A 299 -4.04 -29.41 -14.25
N GLY A 300 -4.76 -28.57 -15.01
CA GLY A 300 -6.10 -28.12 -14.68
C GLY A 300 -7.16 -29.19 -14.88
N THR A 301 -8.06 -29.33 -13.90
CA THR A 301 -9.30 -30.08 -14.03
C THR A 301 -10.45 -29.12 -14.30
N VAL A 302 -11.22 -29.38 -15.35
CA VAL A 302 -12.39 -28.58 -15.72
C VAL A 302 -13.62 -29.10 -14.99
N SER A 303 -14.40 -28.19 -14.45
CA SER A 303 -15.70 -28.43 -13.83
C SER A 303 -16.68 -27.33 -14.23
N HIS A 304 -17.97 -27.55 -13.98
CA HIS A 304 -19.02 -26.57 -14.25
C HIS A 304 -19.76 -26.21 -12.95
N SER A 305 -19.98 -24.92 -12.74
CA SER A 305 -20.69 -24.38 -11.60
C SER A 305 -21.91 -23.58 -12.05
N ARG A 306 -23.03 -23.73 -11.35
CA ARG A 306 -24.18 -22.81 -11.48
C ARG A 306 -24.06 -21.57 -10.61
N GLN A 307 -23.13 -21.58 -9.65
CA GLN A 307 -22.88 -20.46 -8.78
C GLN A 307 -21.87 -19.53 -9.44
N ALA A 308 -22.18 -18.23 -9.47
CA ALA A 308 -21.26 -17.21 -9.94
C ALA A 308 -20.27 -16.83 -8.82
N PRO A 309 -19.04 -16.41 -9.17
CA PRO A 309 -18.17 -15.78 -8.20
C PRO A 309 -18.74 -14.40 -7.83
N PRO A 310 -18.48 -13.89 -6.61
CA PRO A 310 -18.84 -12.52 -6.28
C PRO A 310 -18.20 -11.50 -7.26
N PRO A 311 -18.89 -10.40 -7.59
CA PRO A 311 -18.34 -9.42 -8.52
C PRO A 311 -17.14 -8.69 -7.92
N ASP A 312 -16.30 -8.09 -8.75
CA ASP A 312 -15.10 -7.32 -8.32
C ASP A 312 -15.44 -6.15 -7.40
N THR A 313 -16.65 -5.60 -7.57
CA THR A 313 -17.20 -4.54 -6.74
C THR A 313 -17.56 -5.00 -5.33
N ALA A 314 -17.69 -6.31 -5.07
CA ALA A 314 -17.92 -6.88 -3.74
C ALA A 314 -16.62 -6.88 -2.90
N ARG A 315 -16.02 -5.70 -2.71
CA ARG A 315 -14.69 -5.57 -2.09
C ARG A 315 -14.63 -6.05 -0.64
N GLY A 316 -15.74 -5.97 0.09
CA GLY A 316 -15.85 -6.55 1.44
C GLY A 316 -15.63 -8.06 1.44
N PHE A 317 -16.27 -8.77 0.49
CA PHE A 317 -16.05 -10.21 0.28
C PHE A 317 -14.58 -10.51 -0.02
N TRP A 318 -13.98 -9.81 -0.98
CA TRP A 318 -12.59 -10.07 -1.40
C TRP A 318 -11.59 -9.79 -0.29
N LEU A 319 -11.84 -8.77 0.53
CA LEU A 319 -11.07 -8.52 1.74
C LEU A 319 -11.18 -9.67 2.74
N ALA A 320 -12.39 -10.16 3.03
CA ALA A 320 -12.54 -11.31 3.94
C ALA A 320 -11.88 -12.58 3.38
N LEU A 321 -12.03 -12.86 2.08
CA LEU A 321 -11.36 -13.98 1.41
C LEU A 321 -9.85 -13.91 1.64
N ASN A 322 -9.25 -12.73 1.48
CA ASN A 322 -7.81 -12.51 1.67
C ASN A 322 -7.32 -12.95 3.07
N PHE A 323 -8.08 -12.62 4.11
CA PHE A 323 -7.71 -12.92 5.50
C PHE A 323 -8.11 -14.32 5.96
N LEU A 324 -9.20 -14.88 5.45
CA LEU A 324 -9.64 -16.25 5.76
C LEU A 324 -8.81 -17.30 5.02
N HIS A 325 -8.37 -16.98 3.80
CA HIS A 325 -7.66 -17.86 2.90
C HIS A 325 -6.38 -17.17 2.41
N THR A 326 -5.40 -17.06 3.30
CA THR A 326 -4.12 -16.38 3.02
C THR A 326 -3.35 -17.03 1.87
N GLY A 327 -2.41 -16.29 1.27
CA GLY A 327 -1.57 -16.81 0.18
C GLY A 327 -2.17 -16.69 -1.22
N LEU A 328 -3.38 -16.13 -1.35
CA LEU A 328 -4.06 -15.95 -2.64
C LEU A 328 -3.64 -14.64 -3.31
N VAL A 329 -3.36 -14.71 -4.61
CA VAL A 329 -3.04 -13.56 -5.47
C VAL A 329 -3.94 -13.61 -6.69
N ARG A 330 -4.67 -12.53 -6.93
CA ARG A 330 -5.50 -12.33 -8.10
C ARG A 330 -4.69 -11.71 -9.24
N LYS A 331 -4.83 -12.27 -10.45
CA LYS A 331 -4.39 -11.61 -11.69
C LYS A 331 -5.48 -10.65 -12.15
N GLY A 332 -5.16 -9.36 -12.27
CA GLY A 332 -6.09 -8.34 -12.78
C GLY A 332 -6.09 -8.24 -14.31
N GLY A 333 -7.01 -7.42 -14.85
CA GLY A 333 -7.02 -7.04 -16.27
C GLY A 333 -7.58 -8.09 -17.24
N THR A 334 -8.31 -9.08 -16.74
CA THR A 334 -8.99 -10.11 -17.55
C THR A 334 -10.48 -10.12 -17.24
N ASP A 335 -11.31 -10.41 -18.24
CA ASP A 335 -12.75 -10.65 -18.03
C ASP A 335 -13.00 -11.94 -17.22
N ASP A 336 -12.04 -12.88 -17.28
CA ASP A 336 -12.03 -14.10 -16.48
C ASP A 336 -11.57 -13.82 -15.04
N LEU A 337 -12.13 -14.59 -14.08
CA LEU A 337 -11.58 -14.64 -12.73
C LEU A 337 -10.34 -15.53 -12.74
N VAL A 338 -9.18 -14.99 -12.35
CA VAL A 338 -7.92 -15.75 -12.25
C VAL A 338 -7.27 -15.50 -10.89
N ILE A 339 -7.14 -16.56 -10.08
CA ILE A 339 -6.52 -16.52 -8.75
C ILE A 339 -5.52 -17.66 -8.61
N GLY A 340 -4.35 -17.37 -8.05
CA GLY A 340 -3.32 -18.35 -7.74
C GLY A 340 -2.86 -18.30 -6.30
N ALA A 341 -2.38 -19.43 -5.79
CA ALA A 341 -1.72 -19.60 -4.51
C ALA A 341 -0.26 -20.05 -4.75
N PRO A 342 0.69 -19.10 -4.92
CA PRO A 342 2.06 -19.41 -5.37
C PRO A 342 2.80 -20.42 -4.48
N ALA A 343 2.56 -20.37 -3.17
CA ALA A 343 3.28 -21.20 -2.19
C ALA A 343 3.05 -22.70 -2.38
N CYS A 344 1.85 -23.11 -2.82
CA CYS A 344 1.50 -24.51 -3.04
C CYS A 344 1.20 -24.84 -4.51
N GLY A 345 1.35 -23.86 -5.41
CA GLY A 345 1.11 -24.01 -6.84
C GLY A 345 -0.36 -24.22 -7.23
N SER A 346 -1.32 -23.95 -6.32
CA SER A 346 -2.74 -24.06 -6.64
C SER A 346 -3.23 -22.85 -7.43
N TRP A 347 -4.18 -23.03 -8.33
CA TRP A 347 -4.78 -21.92 -9.08
C TRP A 347 -6.18 -22.27 -9.54
N VAL A 348 -6.97 -21.23 -9.83
CA VAL A 348 -8.31 -21.33 -10.40
C VAL A 348 -8.50 -20.27 -11.47
N THR A 349 -9.14 -20.66 -12.57
CA THR A 349 -9.73 -19.77 -13.56
C THR A 349 -11.22 -20.03 -13.66
N ALA A 350 -12.06 -19.00 -13.63
CA ALA A 350 -13.50 -19.15 -13.86
C ALA A 350 -13.97 -18.17 -14.94
N ARG A 351 -14.71 -18.71 -15.92
CA ARG A 351 -15.27 -17.95 -17.05
C ARG A 351 -16.75 -18.25 -17.23
N PRO A 352 -17.58 -17.26 -17.61
CA PRO A 352 -18.97 -17.52 -17.97
C PRO A 352 -19.06 -18.53 -19.12
N ASP A 353 -19.98 -19.48 -19.02
CA ASP A 353 -20.28 -20.40 -20.12
C ASP A 353 -21.54 -19.97 -20.90
N SER A 354 -21.77 -20.59 -22.07
CA SER A 354 -22.90 -20.27 -22.94
C SER A 354 -24.28 -20.63 -22.36
N THR A 355 -24.33 -21.34 -21.23
CA THR A 355 -25.56 -21.80 -20.57
C THR A 355 -25.99 -20.89 -19.42
N GLY A 356 -25.25 -19.81 -19.16
CA GLY A 356 -25.43 -18.93 -18.00
C GLY A 356 -24.81 -19.49 -16.72
N GLY A 357 -24.03 -20.57 -16.82
CA GLY A 357 -23.19 -21.11 -15.76
C GLY A 357 -21.75 -20.61 -15.88
N TRP A 358 -20.85 -21.30 -15.17
CA TRP A 358 -19.43 -20.99 -15.12
C TRP A 358 -18.61 -22.24 -15.38
N GLU A 359 -17.71 -22.16 -16.36
CA GLU A 359 -16.65 -23.15 -16.49
C GLU A 359 -15.51 -22.77 -15.57
N VAL A 360 -15.16 -23.68 -14.66
CA VAL A 360 -14.12 -23.50 -13.65
C VAL A 360 -13.01 -24.49 -13.94
N THR A 361 -11.80 -24.01 -14.18
CA THR A 361 -10.60 -24.84 -14.25
C THR A 361 -9.77 -24.60 -13.01
N SER A 362 -9.44 -25.66 -12.26
CA SER A 362 -8.62 -25.57 -11.06
C SER A 362 -7.49 -26.60 -11.07
N ALA A 363 -6.38 -26.29 -10.41
CA ALA A 363 -5.28 -27.21 -10.21
C ALA A 363 -4.64 -27.00 -8.83
N GLY A 364 -3.95 -28.03 -8.35
CA GLY A 364 -3.16 -28.01 -7.11
C GLY A 364 -3.92 -28.50 -5.88
N PRO A 365 -3.26 -28.50 -4.71
CA PRO A 365 -3.80 -29.08 -3.47
C PRO A 365 -4.92 -28.26 -2.79
N ARG A 366 -5.15 -27.00 -3.18
CA ARG A 366 -6.25 -26.16 -2.65
C ARG A 366 -7.40 -26.09 -3.65
N ASP A 367 -8.61 -26.33 -3.18
CA ASP A 367 -9.83 -26.00 -3.93
C ASP A 367 -10.20 -24.53 -3.73
N ILE A 368 -9.53 -23.64 -4.46
CA ILE A 368 -9.75 -22.19 -4.36
C ILE A 368 -11.19 -21.81 -4.76
N TRP A 369 -11.82 -22.58 -5.66
CA TRP A 369 -13.20 -22.33 -6.04
C TRP A 369 -14.15 -22.61 -4.87
N GLU A 370 -13.99 -23.75 -4.20
CA GLU A 370 -14.75 -24.06 -2.99
C GLU A 370 -14.52 -23.03 -1.87
N GLU A 371 -13.28 -22.58 -1.66
CA GLU A 371 -12.95 -21.50 -0.71
C GLU A 371 -13.72 -20.20 -1.01
N ILE A 372 -13.81 -19.81 -2.28
CA ILE A 372 -14.58 -18.64 -2.75
C ILE A 372 -16.07 -18.86 -2.45
N GLN A 373 -16.65 -19.99 -2.84
CA GLN A 373 -18.09 -20.25 -2.68
C GLN A 373 -18.49 -20.37 -1.21
N HIS A 374 -17.67 -21.04 -0.40
CA HIS A 374 -17.88 -21.15 1.04
C HIS A 374 -17.82 -19.78 1.72
N THR A 375 -16.81 -18.97 1.39
CA THR A 375 -16.69 -17.60 1.91
C THR A 375 -17.86 -16.73 1.44
N ALA A 376 -18.33 -16.90 0.21
CA ALA A 376 -19.42 -16.11 -0.36
C ALA A 376 -20.73 -16.38 0.38
N ALA A 377 -21.03 -17.65 0.68
CA ALA A 377 -22.19 -18.04 1.47
C ALA A 377 -22.16 -17.44 2.88
N ARG A 378 -21.00 -17.50 3.56
CA ARG A 378 -20.82 -16.88 4.88
C ARG A 378 -20.92 -15.35 4.85
N TRP A 379 -20.36 -14.72 3.82
CA TRP A 379 -20.43 -13.28 3.62
C TRP A 379 -21.86 -12.80 3.36
N GLN A 380 -22.64 -13.55 2.57
CA GLN A 380 -24.06 -13.29 2.34
C GLN A 380 -24.89 -13.46 3.62
N ALA A 381 -24.64 -14.54 4.38
CA ALA A 381 -25.30 -14.77 5.67
C ALA A 381 -25.04 -13.62 6.66
N ALA A 382 -23.81 -13.07 6.67
CA ALA A 382 -23.44 -11.92 7.48
C ALA A 382 -24.02 -10.57 6.98
N GLY A 383 -24.88 -10.58 5.95
CA GLY A 383 -25.52 -9.38 5.41
C GLY A 383 -24.70 -8.62 4.37
N CYS A 384 -23.80 -9.31 3.66
CA CYS A 384 -22.94 -8.73 2.62
C CYS A 384 -22.11 -7.52 3.12
N PRO A 385 -21.37 -7.64 4.24
CA PRO A 385 -20.68 -6.52 4.85
C PRO A 385 -19.67 -5.89 3.90
N THR A 386 -19.65 -4.56 3.87
CA THR A 386 -18.68 -3.77 3.09
C THR A 386 -17.46 -3.38 3.91
N THR A 387 -17.55 -3.44 5.25
CA THR A 387 -16.47 -3.17 6.20
C THR A 387 -16.58 -4.08 7.42
N TYR A 388 -15.48 -4.21 8.17
CA TYR A 388 -15.39 -5.13 9.32
C TYR A 388 -14.95 -4.38 10.57
N ARG A 389 -15.60 -4.63 11.70
CA ARG A 389 -15.18 -4.04 12.99
C ARG A 389 -13.93 -4.74 13.47
N LEU A 390 -12.93 -3.96 13.90
CA LEU A 390 -11.70 -4.43 14.49
C LEU A 390 -11.77 -4.25 16.01
N HIS A 391 -11.76 -5.39 16.70
CA HIS A 391 -11.81 -5.50 18.15
C HIS A 391 -10.41 -5.81 18.70
N PHE A 392 -10.09 -5.21 19.84
CA PHE A 392 -8.84 -5.39 20.57
C PHE A 392 -9.15 -6.08 21.89
N GLU A 393 -8.71 -7.33 22.02
CA GLU A 393 -8.95 -8.14 23.21
C GLU A 393 -7.87 -7.87 24.28
N CYS A 394 -8.20 -8.13 25.55
CA CYS A 394 -7.29 -7.88 26.67
C CYS A 394 -6.01 -8.73 26.65
N ASP A 395 -6.04 -9.87 25.96
CA ASP A 395 -4.88 -10.75 25.76
C ASP A 395 -4.00 -10.32 24.56
N GLY A 396 -4.33 -9.21 23.91
CA GLY A 396 -3.64 -8.70 22.74
C GLY A 396 -4.11 -9.31 21.41
N GLN A 397 -5.07 -10.23 21.41
CA GLN A 397 -5.68 -10.69 20.16
C GLN A 397 -6.44 -9.56 19.46
N GLN A 398 -6.45 -9.62 18.13
CA GLN A 398 -7.19 -8.69 17.30
C GLN A 398 -8.18 -9.47 16.45
N ARG A 399 -9.46 -9.17 16.61
CA ARG A 399 -10.53 -9.88 15.93
C ARG A 399 -11.27 -8.94 14.99
N LEU A 400 -11.48 -9.40 13.77
CA LEU A 400 -12.34 -8.74 12.79
C LEU A 400 -13.69 -9.45 12.75
N GLY A 401 -14.77 -8.68 12.65
CA GLY A 401 -16.12 -9.23 12.63
C GLY A 401 -17.13 -8.32 11.93
N ALA A 402 -18.09 -8.94 11.26
CA ALA A 402 -19.29 -8.30 10.76
C ALA A 402 -20.49 -9.26 10.86
N GLY A 403 -21.69 -8.69 11.02
CA GLY A 403 -22.89 -9.45 11.38
C GLY A 403 -23.00 -9.65 12.89
N SER A 404 -23.83 -10.60 13.32
CA SER A 404 -24.04 -10.94 14.73
C SER A 404 -24.56 -12.36 14.89
N GLY A 405 -24.38 -12.93 16.09
CA GLY A 405 -24.92 -14.26 16.42
C GLY A 405 -24.29 -15.38 15.61
N ARG A 406 -25.10 -16.31 15.10
CA ARG A 406 -24.63 -17.49 14.35
C ARG A 406 -24.14 -17.17 12.94
N ASP A 407 -24.55 -16.02 12.41
CA ASP A 407 -24.22 -15.60 11.04
C ASP A 407 -23.05 -14.60 11.00
N GLU A 408 -22.34 -14.42 12.12
CA GLU A 408 -21.16 -13.55 12.18
C GLU A 408 -20.04 -14.09 11.28
N LEU A 409 -19.56 -13.24 10.37
CA LEU A 409 -18.34 -13.47 9.62
C LEU A 409 -17.18 -12.82 10.38
N ALA A 410 -16.35 -13.64 11.03
CA ALA A 410 -15.23 -13.19 11.83
C ALA A 410 -13.97 -14.02 11.62
N TRP A 411 -12.82 -13.39 11.91
CA TRP A 411 -11.49 -14.01 11.92
C TRP A 411 -10.56 -13.25 12.86
N THR A 412 -9.48 -13.91 13.28
CA THR A 412 -8.46 -13.33 14.15
C THR A 412 -7.22 -12.99 13.32
N LEU A 413 -6.63 -11.81 13.55
CA LEU A 413 -5.37 -11.43 12.93
C LEU A 413 -4.19 -12.20 13.57
N PRO A 414 -3.08 -12.40 12.83
CA PRO A 414 -1.89 -13.08 13.36
C PRO A 414 -1.41 -12.47 14.68
N THR A 415 -0.80 -13.27 15.55
CA THR A 415 -0.09 -12.77 16.73
C THR A 415 1.35 -12.40 16.34
N ALA A 416 2.01 -11.59 17.17
CA ALA A 416 3.39 -11.14 16.90
C ALA A 416 4.40 -12.31 16.75
N ASP A 417 4.16 -13.44 17.41
CA ASP A 417 5.04 -14.62 17.34
C ASP A 417 4.90 -15.41 16.03
N THR A 418 3.77 -15.29 15.33
CA THR A 418 3.49 -16.01 14.08
C THR A 418 4.03 -15.32 12.83
N THR A 419 4.52 -14.08 12.95
CA THR A 419 5.06 -13.27 11.83
C THR A 419 6.58 -13.29 11.76
N ALA A 420 7.28 -13.97 12.67
CA ALA A 420 8.71 -14.20 12.54
C ALA A 420 8.96 -15.26 11.46
N PRO A 421 9.73 -14.97 10.39
CA PRO A 421 10.14 -16.02 9.47
C PRO A 421 10.93 -17.07 10.25
N THR A 422 10.56 -18.34 10.10
CA THR A 422 11.41 -19.46 10.50
C THR A 422 12.75 -19.30 9.80
N SER A 423 13.74 -18.84 10.55
CA SER A 423 15.13 -18.73 10.14
C SER A 423 15.72 -20.14 10.10
N GLN A 424 15.28 -20.91 9.11
CA GLN A 424 15.79 -22.25 8.86
C GLN A 424 15.67 -22.57 7.37
N GLU A 425 16.43 -21.84 6.54
CA GLU A 425 17.04 -22.32 5.29
C GLU A 425 17.84 -21.19 4.62
N ALA A 426 19.04 -20.96 5.15
CA ALA A 426 20.15 -20.37 4.40
C ALA A 426 21.43 -21.01 4.94
N ARG A 427 21.83 -22.11 4.31
CA ARG A 427 23.19 -22.62 4.29
C ARG A 427 23.69 -22.59 2.86
#